data_AF-A0A7Y4I134-F1
#
_entry.id   AF-A0A7Y4I134-F1
#
_cell.length_a   1.000
_cell.length_b   1.000
_cell.length_c   1.000
_cell.angle_alpha   90.00
_cell.angle_beta   90.00
_cell.angle_gamma   90.00
#
_symmetry.space_group_name_H-M   'P 1'
#
loop_
_entity.id
_entity.type
_entity.pdbx_description
1 polymer ?
#
loop_
_entity_poly.entity_id
_entity_poly.type
_entity_poly.pdbx_seq_one_letter_code
_entity_poly.pdbx_strand_id
1 'polypeptide(L)'
;MSVPTEQTHLLDPDPSVVADLIEKVVGQPWPEHKDQFNAYFKRIGCTPGQALKHEEDLPESMSGVLFMPVAGMESGSWCALDGKLFSLNFMFYPGMLEERAASDVGGRLVYERLNSAYGVTDRIPQGDGNWSAAWTVRETSIDLHAHVNQAPMMQLGLSHSALTAIHDKQYIDRRGY
;
A
#
# COMPACT_ATOMS: atom_id res chain seq x y z
N MET A 1 21.64 4.93 14.50
CA MET A 1 21.21 6.26 14.98
C MET A 1 19.73 6.19 15.26
N SER A 2 19.35 6.20 16.54
CA SER A 2 17.95 6.11 16.97
C SER A 2 17.21 7.38 16.59
N VAL A 3 16.04 7.26 15.96
CA VAL A 3 15.15 8.41 15.71
C VAL A 3 14.64 8.91 17.07
N PRO A 4 14.73 10.20 17.39
CA PRO A 4 14.22 10.72 18.66
C PRO A 4 12.71 10.47 18.79
N THR A 5 12.28 9.90 19.92
CA THR A 5 10.88 9.58 20.25
C THR A 5 9.95 10.81 20.22
N GLU A 6 10.49 12.03 20.22
CA GLU A 6 9.71 13.27 20.07
C GLU A 6 9.20 13.50 18.64
N GLN A 7 9.85 12.95 17.60
CA GLN A 7 9.42 13.14 16.21
C GLN A 7 8.30 12.19 15.78
N THR A 8 8.14 11.05 16.45
CA THR A 8 7.07 10.08 16.15
C THR A 8 5.68 10.58 16.50
N HIS A 9 5.55 11.45 17.52
CA HIS A 9 4.28 12.02 17.95
C HIS A 9 3.74 13.12 17.02
N LEU A 10 4.51 13.54 16.01
CA LEU A 10 4.12 14.57 15.03
C LEU A 10 3.64 13.98 13.70
N LEU A 11 3.81 12.68 13.47
CA LEU A 11 3.34 12.03 12.25
C LEU A 11 1.87 11.66 12.40
N ASP A 12 1.04 12.12 11.46
CA ASP A 12 -0.37 11.77 11.36
C ASP A 12 -0.61 11.09 9.99
N PRO A 13 -0.97 9.79 9.96
CA PRO A 13 -1.13 8.89 11.10
C PRO A 13 0.19 8.54 11.80
N ASP A 14 0.11 8.04 13.03
CA ASP A 14 1.27 7.38 13.66
C ASP A 14 1.70 6.17 12.79
N PRO A 15 3.01 5.96 12.52
CA PRO A 15 3.50 4.84 11.70
C PRO A 15 3.04 3.45 12.17
N SER A 16 2.70 3.30 13.46
CA SER A 16 2.07 2.08 13.99
C SER A 16 0.73 1.76 13.33
N VAL A 17 -0.09 2.76 13.01
CA VAL A 17 -1.38 2.58 12.34
C VAL A 17 -1.17 1.95 10.95
N VAL A 18 -0.10 2.34 10.26
CA VAL A 18 0.28 1.77 8.96
C VAL A 18 0.77 0.34 9.13
N ALA A 19 1.63 0.07 10.12
CA ALA A 19 2.08 -1.29 10.42
C ALA A 19 0.91 -2.23 10.79
N ASP A 20 -0.03 -1.77 11.62
CA ASP A 20 -1.23 -2.53 12.01
C ASP A 20 -2.12 -2.87 10.81
N LEU A 21 -2.24 -1.96 9.83
CA LEU A 21 -2.94 -2.24 8.58
C LEU A 21 -2.28 -3.39 7.81
N ILE A 22 -0.94 -3.34 7.67
CA ILE A 22 -0.17 -4.39 6.99
C ILE A 22 -0.36 -5.73 7.70
N GLU A 23 -0.25 -5.75 9.02
CA GLU A 23 -0.47 -6.96 9.82
C GLU A 23 -1.87 -7.54 9.65
N LYS A 24 -2.91 -6.69 9.63
CA LYS A 24 -4.30 -7.13 9.39
C LYS A 24 -4.48 -7.73 8.00
N VAL A 25 -3.85 -7.17 6.97
CA VAL A 25 -3.93 -7.68 5.59
C VAL A 25 -3.19 -9.00 5.47
N VAL A 26 -1.94 -9.09 5.96
CA VAL A 26 -1.11 -10.30 5.94
C VAL A 26 -1.70 -11.43 6.79
N GLY A 27 -2.36 -11.08 7.90
CA GLY A 27 -2.95 -12.03 8.83
C GLY A 27 -4.25 -12.68 8.37
N GLN A 28 -4.84 -12.22 7.25
CA GLN A 28 -6.15 -12.66 6.76
C GLN A 28 -6.06 -13.16 5.32
N PRO A 29 -6.88 -14.15 4.92
CA PRO A 29 -6.94 -14.56 3.53
C PRO A 29 -7.53 -13.44 2.67
N TRP A 30 -7.04 -13.34 1.43
CA TRP A 30 -7.61 -12.43 0.45
C TRP A 30 -9.04 -12.85 0.04
N PRO A 31 -9.93 -11.88 -0.26
CA PRO A 31 -11.27 -12.17 -0.77
C PRO A 31 -11.25 -12.88 -2.13
N GLU A 32 -11.89 -14.04 -2.20
CA GLU A 32 -12.02 -14.82 -3.44
C GLU A 32 -13.23 -14.40 -4.29
N HIS A 33 -14.17 -13.66 -3.68
CA HIS A 33 -15.42 -13.25 -4.32
C HIS A 33 -15.81 -11.81 -3.96
N LYS A 34 -16.46 -11.11 -4.91
CA LYS A 34 -16.85 -9.69 -4.79
C LYS A 34 -17.74 -9.38 -3.58
N ASP A 35 -18.61 -10.32 -3.21
CA ASP A 35 -19.52 -10.19 -2.06
C ASP A 35 -18.77 -10.19 -0.71
N GLN A 36 -17.53 -10.67 -0.68
CA GLN A 36 -16.68 -10.67 0.51
C GLN A 36 -15.93 -9.35 0.74
N PHE A 37 -15.85 -8.48 -0.27
CA PHE A 37 -14.96 -7.29 -0.25
C PHE A 37 -15.31 -6.33 0.89
N ASN A 38 -16.59 -5.98 1.04
CA ASN A 38 -17.03 -5.05 2.08
C ASN A 38 -16.71 -5.57 3.50
N ALA A 39 -16.90 -6.86 3.73
CA ALA A 39 -16.56 -7.49 5.01
C ALA A 39 -15.05 -7.50 5.24
N TYR A 40 -14.26 -7.75 4.19
CA TYR A 40 -12.80 -7.69 4.26
C TYR A 40 -12.28 -6.29 4.56
N PHE A 41 -12.72 -5.27 3.82
CA PHE A 41 -12.34 -3.87 4.06
C PHE A 41 -12.64 -3.45 5.50
N LYS A 42 -13.83 -3.79 6.02
CA LYS A 42 -14.19 -3.52 7.41
C LYS A 42 -13.23 -4.16 8.41
N ARG A 43 -12.79 -5.41 8.17
CA ARG A 43 -11.85 -6.11 9.06
C ARG A 43 -10.45 -5.48 9.08
N ILE A 44 -9.99 -4.95 7.95
CA ILE A 44 -8.71 -4.24 7.88
C ILE A 44 -8.80 -2.77 8.33
N GLY A 45 -10.00 -2.29 8.68
CA GLY A 45 -10.23 -0.92 9.15
C GLY A 45 -10.43 0.11 8.04
N CYS A 46 -10.81 -0.34 6.85
CA CYS A 46 -11.07 0.49 5.68
C CYS A 46 -12.56 0.52 5.31
N THR A 47 -12.95 1.55 4.59
CA THR A 47 -14.31 1.70 4.03
C THR A 47 -14.21 1.88 2.52
N PRO A 48 -14.93 1.10 1.71
CA PRO A 48 -14.94 1.29 0.26
C PRO A 48 -15.64 2.60 -0.11
N GLY A 49 -15.07 3.30 -1.08
CA GLY A 49 -15.68 4.45 -1.73
C GLY A 49 -16.30 4.11 -3.08
N GLN A 50 -16.28 5.09 -3.98
CA GLN A 50 -16.81 4.92 -5.34
C GLN A 50 -16.01 3.86 -6.10
N ALA A 51 -16.70 2.91 -6.72
CA ALA A 51 -16.12 2.02 -7.71
C ALA A 51 -15.80 2.80 -8.99
N LEU A 52 -14.58 2.67 -9.48
CA LEU A 52 -14.10 3.30 -10.70
C LEU A 52 -14.33 2.31 -11.84
N LYS A 53 -14.99 2.78 -12.91
CA LYS A 53 -15.07 2.05 -14.18
C LYS A 53 -14.03 2.66 -15.10
N HIS A 54 -12.96 1.93 -15.38
CA HIS A 54 -12.06 2.30 -16.46
C HIS A 54 -12.51 1.56 -17.73
N GLU A 55 -12.66 2.29 -18.84
CA GLU A 55 -13.07 1.72 -20.12
C GLU A 55 -11.90 0.99 -20.84
N GLU A 56 -10.66 1.25 -20.42
CA GLU A 56 -9.43 0.66 -20.99
C GLU A 56 -8.93 -0.58 -20.23
N ASP A 57 -9.62 -0.95 -19.17
CA ASP A 57 -9.27 -2.01 -18.24
C ASP A 57 -9.41 -3.41 -18.86
N LEU A 58 -8.61 -4.38 -18.39
CA LEU A 58 -8.70 -5.78 -18.80
C LEU A 58 -10.14 -6.29 -18.64
N PRO A 59 -10.59 -7.25 -19.47
CA PRO A 59 -11.87 -7.90 -19.24
C PRO A 59 -11.97 -8.32 -17.75
N GLU A 60 -13.05 -7.92 -17.09
CA GLU A 60 -13.36 -8.29 -15.70
C GLU A 60 -12.50 -7.65 -14.59
N SER A 61 -11.64 -6.68 -14.90
CA SER A 61 -11.03 -5.86 -13.84
C SER A 61 -12.01 -4.82 -13.28
N MET A 62 -11.87 -4.55 -11.99
CA MET A 62 -12.61 -3.51 -11.29
C MET A 62 -11.65 -2.81 -10.34
N SER A 63 -11.86 -1.52 -10.16
CA SER A 63 -11.13 -0.77 -9.13
C SER A 63 -12.08 0.16 -8.38
N GLY A 64 -11.59 0.75 -7.31
CA GLY A 64 -12.35 1.73 -6.56
C GLY A 64 -11.51 2.45 -5.54
N VAL A 65 -12.13 3.45 -4.93
CA VAL A 65 -11.54 4.22 -3.84
C VAL A 65 -11.65 3.45 -2.53
N LEU A 66 -10.66 3.61 -1.66
CA LEU A 66 -10.62 3.05 -0.32
C LEU A 66 -10.26 4.14 0.69
N PHE A 67 -11.07 4.26 1.73
CA PHE A 67 -10.87 5.19 2.84
C PHE A 67 -10.30 4.47 4.05
N MET A 68 -9.43 5.13 4.81
CA MET A 68 -8.94 4.64 6.10
C MET A 68 -9.19 5.71 7.18
N PRO A 69 -10.36 5.67 7.86
CA PRO A 69 -10.77 6.74 8.77
C PRO A 69 -9.80 7.01 9.92
N VAL A 70 -9.16 5.97 10.47
CA VAL A 70 -8.19 6.09 11.57
C VAL A 70 -6.95 6.89 11.17
N ALA A 71 -6.63 6.94 9.88
CA ALA A 71 -5.49 7.67 9.34
C ALA A 71 -5.88 8.98 8.66
N GLY A 72 -7.16 9.39 8.71
CA GLY A 72 -7.65 10.54 7.94
C GLY A 72 -7.41 10.42 6.43
N MET A 73 -7.13 9.21 5.93
CA MET A 73 -6.67 9.00 4.55
C MET A 73 -7.85 8.82 3.61
N GLU A 74 -7.89 9.65 2.56
CA GLU A 74 -8.98 9.68 1.59
C GLU A 74 -8.64 9.15 0.19
N SER A 75 -7.39 8.80 -0.07
CA SER A 75 -6.87 8.53 -1.43
C SER A 75 -6.37 7.09 -1.64
N GLY A 76 -6.81 6.14 -0.82
CA GLY A 76 -6.52 4.74 -1.05
C GLY A 76 -7.26 4.20 -2.28
N SER A 77 -6.77 3.11 -2.84
CA SER A 77 -7.43 2.41 -3.93
C SER A 77 -7.36 0.90 -3.76
N TRP A 78 -8.26 0.21 -4.44
CA TRP A 78 -8.27 -1.25 -4.54
C TRP A 78 -8.48 -1.67 -5.98
N CYS A 79 -7.93 -2.83 -6.35
CA CYS A 79 -8.15 -3.47 -7.65
C CYS A 79 -8.53 -4.94 -7.47
N ALA A 80 -9.42 -5.39 -8.34
CA ALA A 80 -9.86 -6.76 -8.46
C ALA A 80 -9.78 -7.22 -9.92
N LEU A 81 -9.52 -8.51 -10.11
CA LEU A 81 -9.47 -9.18 -11.42
C LEU A 81 -10.29 -10.46 -11.30
N ASP A 82 -11.17 -10.73 -12.27
CA ASP A 82 -12.07 -11.90 -12.24
C ASP A 82 -12.82 -12.03 -10.89
N GLY A 83 -13.28 -10.89 -10.37
CA GLY A 83 -13.98 -10.82 -9.09
C GLY A 83 -13.18 -11.16 -7.84
N LYS A 84 -11.85 -11.34 -7.95
CA LYS A 84 -10.93 -11.54 -6.84
C LYS A 84 -10.16 -10.27 -6.55
N LEU A 85 -10.14 -9.86 -5.29
CA LEU A 85 -9.35 -8.72 -4.86
C LEU A 85 -7.87 -9.09 -4.92
N PHE A 86 -7.04 -8.26 -5.56
CA PHE A 86 -5.62 -8.58 -5.70
C PHE A 86 -4.68 -7.42 -5.34
N SER A 87 -5.17 -6.19 -5.23
CA SER A 87 -4.31 -5.05 -4.91
C SER A 87 -5.04 -4.03 -4.04
N LEU A 88 -4.31 -3.48 -3.08
CA LEU A 88 -4.65 -2.34 -2.26
C LEU A 88 -3.47 -1.36 -2.33
N ASN A 89 -3.75 -0.07 -2.54
CA ASN A 89 -2.73 0.96 -2.55
C ASN A 89 -3.13 2.09 -1.61
N PHE A 90 -2.18 2.59 -0.85
CA PHE A 90 -2.37 3.62 0.16
C PHE A 90 -1.29 4.69 0.00
N MET A 91 -1.66 5.95 0.24
CA MET A 91 -0.78 7.10 0.20
C MET A 91 -0.82 7.78 1.56
N PHE A 92 0.30 7.82 2.26
CA PHE A 92 0.46 8.41 3.58
C PHE A 92 1.43 9.58 3.54
N TYR A 93 1.27 10.49 4.51
CA TYR A 93 2.09 11.69 4.62
C TYR A 93 2.22 12.49 3.31
N PRO A 94 1.10 12.72 2.57
CA PRO A 94 1.17 13.56 1.39
C PRO A 94 1.56 14.97 1.83
N GLY A 95 2.53 15.56 1.15
CA GLY A 95 2.98 16.89 1.53
C GLY A 95 3.60 17.68 0.39
N MET A 96 3.85 18.95 0.68
CA MET A 96 4.67 19.82 -0.17
C MET A 96 6.17 19.61 0.13
N LEU A 97 7.04 20.27 -0.64
CA LEU A 97 8.51 20.20 -0.48
C LEU A 97 9.02 20.54 0.93
N GLU A 98 8.22 21.17 1.77
CA GLU A 98 8.57 21.54 3.14
C GLU A 98 8.32 20.40 4.14
N GLU A 99 7.55 19.39 3.73
CA GLU A 99 7.10 18.25 4.54
C GLU A 99 7.81 16.94 4.17
N ARG A 100 8.89 17.02 3.37
CA ARG A 100 9.73 15.89 2.91
C ARG A 100 10.22 14.99 4.04
N ALA A 101 10.43 15.57 5.22
CA ALA A 101 10.87 14.82 6.39
C ALA A 101 9.82 13.79 6.84
N ALA A 102 8.52 14.06 6.65
CA ALA A 102 7.47 13.18 7.11
C ALA A 102 7.41 11.88 6.31
N SER A 103 7.54 11.93 4.99
CA SER A 103 7.50 10.73 4.15
C SER A 103 8.72 9.82 4.36
N ASP A 104 9.92 10.38 4.48
CA ASP A 104 11.13 9.58 4.76
C ASP A 104 11.11 9.01 6.19
N VAL A 105 10.79 9.83 7.20
CA VAL A 105 10.76 9.38 8.60
C VAL A 105 9.66 8.35 8.81
N GLY A 106 8.44 8.63 8.32
CA GLY A 106 7.33 7.69 8.37
C GLY A 106 7.65 6.38 7.66
N GLY A 107 8.17 6.44 6.43
CA GLY A 107 8.62 5.29 5.66
C GLY A 107 9.66 4.45 6.39
N ARG A 108 10.68 5.10 6.97
CA ARG A 108 11.74 4.40 7.69
C ARG A 108 11.23 3.69 8.94
N LEU A 109 10.33 4.32 9.70
CA LEU A 109 9.77 3.72 10.91
C LEU A 109 8.89 2.51 10.59
N VAL A 110 8.10 2.58 9.50
CA VAL A 110 7.37 1.41 9.00
C VAL A 110 8.34 0.32 8.54
N TYR A 111 9.36 0.68 7.74
CA TYR A 111 10.40 -0.26 7.27
C TYR A 111 11.11 -0.99 8.42
N GLU A 112 11.52 -0.27 9.48
CA GLU A 112 12.16 -0.85 10.66
C GLU A 112 11.24 -1.86 11.37
N ARG A 113 9.94 -1.56 11.49
CA ARG A 113 8.95 -2.48 12.06
C ARG A 113 8.75 -3.73 11.18
N LEU A 114 8.61 -3.55 9.87
CA LEU A 114 8.45 -4.66 8.93
C LEU A 114 9.67 -5.58 8.92
N ASN A 115 10.88 -5.02 8.98
CA ASN A 115 12.10 -5.83 9.12
C ASN A 115 12.11 -6.66 10.40
N SER A 116 11.62 -6.10 11.51
CA SER A 116 11.51 -6.83 12.78
C SER A 116 10.44 -7.93 12.72
N ALA A 117 9.35 -7.73 11.98
CA ALA A 117 8.22 -8.66 11.93
C ALA A 117 8.40 -9.77 10.87
N TYR A 118 8.96 -9.45 9.72
CA TYR A 118 8.96 -10.30 8.52
C TYR A 118 10.35 -10.63 7.98
N GLY A 119 11.40 -10.14 8.63
CA GLY A 119 12.78 -10.35 8.22
C GLY A 119 13.34 -9.18 7.41
N VAL A 120 14.66 -9.09 7.40
CA VAL A 120 15.39 -7.96 6.81
C VAL A 120 15.34 -8.02 5.28
N THR A 121 14.97 -6.91 4.66
CA THR A 121 15.09 -6.67 3.21
C THR A 121 15.96 -5.44 2.95
N ASP A 122 16.58 -5.38 1.78
CA ASP A 122 17.39 -4.22 1.40
C ASP A 122 16.50 -3.02 1.02
N ARG A 123 16.95 -1.84 1.42
CA ARG A 123 16.39 -0.58 0.94
C ARG A 123 17.06 -0.21 -0.38
N ILE A 124 16.28 -0.16 -1.45
CA ILE A 124 16.75 0.12 -2.81
C ILE A 124 16.63 1.64 -3.07
N PRO A 125 17.74 2.36 -3.28
CA PRO A 125 17.68 3.77 -3.66
C PRO A 125 17.06 3.95 -5.06
N GLN A 126 16.17 4.92 -5.20
CA GLN A 126 15.47 5.24 -6.47
C GLN A 126 15.90 6.60 -7.04
N GLY A 127 16.99 7.18 -6.52
CA GLY A 127 17.45 8.54 -6.87
C GLY A 127 16.74 9.63 -6.08
N ASP A 128 17.35 10.81 -6.00
CA ASP A 128 16.75 12.00 -5.37
C ASP A 128 16.19 11.74 -3.95
N GLY A 129 16.89 10.94 -3.16
CA GLY A 129 16.47 10.58 -1.80
C GLY A 129 15.27 9.62 -1.71
N ASN A 130 14.62 9.30 -2.84
CA ASN A 130 13.57 8.30 -2.90
C ASN A 130 14.16 6.90 -2.68
N TRP A 131 13.35 6.02 -2.11
CA TRP A 131 13.74 4.63 -1.93
C TRP A 131 12.52 3.71 -1.92
N SER A 132 12.78 2.41 -2.14
CA SER A 132 11.77 1.37 -2.02
C SER A 132 12.29 0.18 -1.21
N ALA A 133 11.37 -0.61 -0.67
CA ALA A 133 11.62 -1.88 -0.02
C ALA A 133 10.43 -2.81 -0.27
N ALA A 134 10.70 -4.10 -0.37
CA ALA A 134 9.65 -5.09 -0.63
C ALA A 134 9.83 -6.34 0.22
N TRP A 135 8.69 -6.94 0.58
CA TRP A 135 8.59 -8.21 1.30
C TRP A 135 7.54 -9.09 0.62
N THR A 136 7.67 -10.39 0.79
CA THR A 136 6.61 -11.35 0.49
C THR A 136 6.34 -12.18 1.74
N VAL A 137 5.12 -12.09 2.25
CA VAL A 137 4.69 -12.81 3.45
C VAL A 137 3.45 -13.61 3.09
N ARG A 138 3.60 -14.94 3.07
CA ARG A 138 2.58 -15.87 2.55
C ARG A 138 2.25 -15.54 1.09
N GLU A 139 0.98 -15.24 0.80
CA GLU A 139 0.47 -14.87 -0.53
C GLU A 139 0.44 -13.35 -0.76
N THR A 140 0.89 -12.56 0.22
CA THR A 140 0.86 -11.09 0.16
C THR A 140 2.25 -10.54 -0.16
N SER A 141 2.35 -9.81 -1.27
CA SER A 141 3.45 -8.88 -1.53
C SER A 141 3.18 -7.55 -0.84
N ILE A 142 4.23 -6.99 -0.23
CA ILE A 142 4.22 -5.71 0.47
C ILE A 142 5.27 -4.85 -0.19
N ASP A 143 4.86 -3.74 -0.80
CA ASP A 143 5.73 -2.80 -1.49
C ASP A 143 5.65 -1.45 -0.78
N LEU A 144 6.79 -0.96 -0.29
CA LEU A 144 6.88 0.32 0.41
C LEU A 144 7.78 1.26 -0.40
N HIS A 145 7.25 2.43 -0.76
CA HIS A 145 7.99 3.49 -1.43
C HIS A 145 7.94 4.76 -0.61
N ALA A 146 9.10 5.37 -0.41
CA ALA A 146 9.19 6.73 0.11
C ALA A 146 9.58 7.68 -1.03
N HIS A 147 8.64 8.53 -1.42
CA HIS A 147 8.87 9.66 -2.31
C HIS A 147 9.20 10.86 -1.42
N VAL A 148 10.43 11.38 -1.56
CA VAL A 148 10.99 12.38 -0.66
C VAL A 148 11.16 13.73 -1.33
N ASN A 149 11.35 13.82 -2.64
CA ASN A 149 11.70 15.10 -3.27
C ASN A 149 10.58 15.76 -4.09
N GLN A 150 9.93 15.04 -5.01
CA GLN A 150 8.82 15.56 -5.82
C GLN A 150 7.53 14.87 -5.38
N ALA A 151 6.49 15.66 -5.12
CA ALA A 151 5.24 15.21 -4.49
C ALA A 151 5.49 14.25 -3.31
N PRO A 152 6.17 14.70 -2.23
CA PRO A 152 6.52 13.85 -1.11
C PRO A 152 5.33 13.06 -0.56
N MET A 153 5.50 11.76 -0.45
CA MET A 153 4.53 10.82 0.12
C MET A 153 5.17 9.46 0.38
N MET A 154 4.61 8.72 1.32
CA MET A 154 4.87 7.31 1.48
C MET A 154 3.76 6.52 0.79
N GLN A 155 4.12 5.73 -0.22
CA GLN A 155 3.19 4.82 -0.88
C GLN A 155 3.36 3.40 -0.31
N LEU A 156 2.24 2.76 0.00
CA LEU A 156 2.17 1.36 0.41
C LEU A 156 1.31 0.59 -0.59
N GLY A 157 1.89 -0.39 -1.25
CA GLY A 157 1.21 -1.41 -2.03
C GLY A 157 1.10 -2.70 -1.24
N LEU A 158 -0.10 -3.28 -1.21
CA LEU A 158 -0.35 -4.63 -0.69
C LEU A 158 -1.05 -5.41 -1.78
N SER A 159 -0.51 -6.55 -2.18
CA SER A 159 -1.09 -7.30 -3.29
C SER A 159 -1.01 -8.81 -3.12
N HIS A 160 -1.94 -9.53 -3.73
CA HIS A 160 -1.91 -10.98 -3.79
C HIS A 160 -0.93 -11.41 -4.89
N SER A 161 0.24 -11.93 -4.53
CA SER A 161 1.39 -12.12 -5.43
C SER A 161 1.05 -12.89 -6.73
N ALA A 162 0.28 -13.99 -6.62
CA ALA A 162 -0.07 -14.79 -7.79
C ALA A 162 -1.10 -14.10 -8.72
N LEU A 163 -2.08 -13.37 -8.17
CA LEU A 163 -3.09 -12.66 -8.96
C LEU A 163 -2.47 -11.43 -9.63
N THR A 164 -1.56 -10.73 -8.96
CA THR A 164 -0.76 -9.64 -9.55
C THR A 164 0.04 -10.14 -10.76
N ALA A 165 0.72 -11.28 -10.65
CA ALA A 165 1.48 -11.84 -11.78
C ALA A 165 0.59 -12.19 -12.99
N ILE A 166 -0.65 -12.66 -12.75
CA ILE A 166 -1.63 -12.92 -13.81
C ILE A 166 -2.06 -11.61 -14.47
N HIS A 167 -2.40 -10.60 -13.66
CA HIS A 167 -2.78 -9.27 -14.12
C HIS A 167 -1.68 -8.66 -15.00
N ASP A 168 -0.44 -8.65 -14.54
CA ASP A 168 0.69 -8.04 -15.24
C ASP A 168 0.95 -8.72 -16.59
N LYS A 169 0.86 -10.06 -16.62
CA LYS A 169 0.95 -10.82 -17.87
C LYS A 169 -0.15 -10.43 -18.85
N GLN A 170 -1.41 -10.39 -18.41
CA GLN A 170 -2.54 -10.01 -19.27
C GLN A 170 -2.40 -8.57 -19.78
N TYR A 171 -1.89 -7.67 -18.95
CA TYR A 171 -1.65 -6.27 -19.32
C TYR A 171 -0.56 -6.13 -20.39
N ILE A 172 0.57 -6.84 -20.21
CA ILE A 172 1.67 -6.89 -21.19
C ILE A 172 1.17 -7.48 -22.52
N ASP A 173 0.50 -8.63 -22.48
CA ASP A 173 -0.03 -9.31 -23.66
C ASP A 173 -1.00 -8.41 -24.45
N ARG A 174 -1.83 -7.61 -23.76
CA ARG A 174 -2.76 -6.67 -24.41
C ARG A 174 -2.07 -5.46 -25.04
N ARG A 175 -0.96 -4.99 -24.47
CA ARG A 175 -0.22 -3.82 -24.98
C ARG A 175 0.86 -4.17 -26.02
N GLY A 176 1.13 -5.45 -26.22
CA GLY A 176 2.02 -5.93 -27.29
C GLY A 176 3.50 -5.61 -27.05
N TYR A 177 3.93 -5.60 -25.79
CA TYR A 177 5.34 -5.48 -25.42
C TYR A 177 6.07 -6.82 -25.47
#